data_AF-A0A7S6N165-F1
#
_entry.id   AF-A0A7S6N165-F1
#
_cell.length_a   1.000
_cell.length_b   1.000
_cell.length_c   1.000
_cell.angle_alpha   90.00
_cell.angle_beta   90.00
_cell.angle_gamma   90.00
#
_symmetry.space_group_name_H-M   'P 1'
#
loop_
_entity.id
_entity.type
_entity.pdbx_description
1 polymer ?
#
loop_
_entity_poly.entity_id
_entity_poly.type
_entity_poly.pdbx_seq_one_letter_code
_entity_poly.pdbx_strand_id
1 'polypeptide(L)'
;MSRILVLFIDGVGIGENDPAKNPFFSGRFNFFNEFFGETPHLQKQYLSGENIELFPLDARMGIEGIPQSGTGQTSIFCGVNAPALINQHFGPFPYSTLIPVIKEENIFIDFLKRGQKPFFMNSYPQVFFDYLNSGKSRLSVSTLSYRSAGLELNTADDVRRGYSLSAEITNRVWRERLKYEDISLITPEEAAERLLQRTAEHDFTLYEFFLTDHLGHGRIPHDFDIVSSDLDRFLIHIFKEYSREETDILLCSDHGNFEDITIKAHTRNPALGIAAGKNAGRLRDRISSLYQIKQALLEL
;
A
#
# COMPACT_ATOMS: atom_id res chain seq x y z
N MET A 1 12.50 8.62 -18.27
CA MET A 1 11.36 8.84 -17.35
C MET A 1 11.77 8.35 -15.98
N SER A 2 11.20 8.93 -14.91
CA SER A 2 11.38 8.39 -13.56
C SER A 2 10.74 7.01 -13.46
N ARG A 3 11.30 6.12 -12.66
CA ARG A 3 10.61 4.91 -12.22
C ARG A 3 9.65 5.30 -11.10
N ILE A 4 8.50 4.65 -11.04
CA ILE A 4 7.50 4.91 -9.99
C ILE A 4 7.41 3.70 -9.07
N LEU A 5 7.58 3.92 -7.78
CA LEU A 5 7.29 2.94 -6.74
C LEU A 5 6.09 3.39 -5.92
N VAL A 6 5.03 2.58 -5.90
CA VAL A 6 3.89 2.77 -5.01
C VAL A 6 3.97 1.76 -3.86
N LEU A 7 4.01 2.28 -2.63
CA LEU A 7 3.88 1.52 -1.39
C LEU A 7 2.46 1.70 -0.87
N PHE A 8 1.58 0.76 -1.17
CA PHE A 8 0.21 0.79 -0.68
C PHE A 8 0.15 0.11 0.69
N ILE A 9 -0.09 0.89 1.75
CA ILE A 9 -0.17 0.41 3.14
C ILE A 9 -1.63 0.52 3.61
N ASP A 10 -2.32 -0.60 3.73
CA ASP A 10 -3.76 -0.66 4.02
C ASP A 10 -4.07 -0.19 5.45
N GLY A 11 -5.12 0.60 5.64
CA GLY A 11 -5.61 0.98 6.97
C GLY A 11 -4.67 1.84 7.82
N VAL A 12 -4.04 2.86 7.23
CA VAL A 12 -3.18 3.84 7.94
C VAL A 12 -3.69 5.27 7.73
N GLY A 13 -4.15 5.91 8.80
CA GLY A 13 -4.57 7.30 8.81
C GLY A 13 -3.68 8.23 9.64
N ILE A 14 -4.05 9.50 9.65
CA ILE A 14 -3.44 10.54 10.49
C ILE A 14 -4.35 10.77 11.72
N GLY A 15 -3.97 10.18 12.85
CA GLY A 15 -4.78 10.11 14.06
C GLY A 15 -4.43 11.16 15.12
N GLU A 16 -4.96 10.94 16.34
CA GLU A 16 -4.63 11.76 17.50
C GLU A 16 -3.17 11.58 17.92
N ASN A 17 -2.58 12.64 18.49
CA ASN A 17 -1.32 12.57 19.21
C ASN A 17 -1.58 12.01 20.61
N ASP A 18 -1.84 10.70 20.67
CA ASP A 18 -2.12 9.97 21.90
C ASP A 18 -1.39 8.61 21.88
N PRO A 19 -0.30 8.41 22.66
CA PRO A 19 0.44 7.15 22.68
C PRO A 19 -0.35 5.98 23.26
N ALA A 20 -1.49 6.21 23.95
CA ALA A 20 -2.36 5.15 24.42
C ALA A 20 -3.27 4.57 23.32
N LYS A 21 -3.48 5.32 22.22
CA LYS A 21 -4.36 4.94 21.10
C LYS A 21 -3.61 4.73 19.79
N ASN A 22 -2.61 5.58 19.52
CA ASN A 22 -1.93 5.66 18.25
C ASN A 22 -0.55 4.99 18.35
N PRO A 23 -0.35 3.82 17.72
CA PRO A 23 0.90 3.08 17.76
C PRO A 23 2.12 3.87 17.29
N PHE A 24 1.92 4.84 16.40
CA PHE A 24 3.01 5.67 15.88
C PHE A 24 3.60 6.62 16.95
N PHE A 25 2.91 6.82 18.07
CA PHE A 25 3.42 7.58 19.22
C PHE A 25 3.99 6.70 20.35
N SER A 26 4.01 5.37 20.17
CA SER A 26 4.53 4.43 21.19
C SER A 26 6.06 4.46 21.36
N GLY A 27 6.78 5.13 20.45
CA GLY A 27 8.25 5.12 20.38
C GLY A 27 8.85 3.88 19.70
N ARG A 28 8.02 3.00 19.12
CA ARG A 28 8.45 1.76 18.44
C ARG A 28 8.48 1.86 16.92
N PHE A 29 8.06 2.99 16.35
CA PHE A 29 8.00 3.24 14.92
C PHE A 29 8.74 4.56 14.64
N ASN A 30 9.96 4.48 14.12
CA ASN A 30 10.86 5.63 14.01
C ASN A 30 10.83 6.30 12.63
N PHE A 31 10.20 5.70 11.61
CA PHE A 31 10.19 6.22 10.24
C PHE A 31 9.79 7.71 10.17
N PHE A 32 8.72 8.13 10.85
CA PHE A 32 8.30 9.53 10.79
C PHE A 32 9.32 10.48 11.42
N ASN A 33 9.85 10.13 12.58
CA ASN A 33 10.87 10.93 13.25
C ASN A 33 12.17 11.00 12.43
N GLU A 34 12.56 9.90 11.79
CA GLU A 34 13.76 9.84 10.93
C GLU A 34 13.72 10.83 9.76
N PHE A 35 12.57 10.95 9.09
CA PHE A 35 12.47 11.75 7.84
C PHE A 35 11.79 13.11 8.02
N PHE A 36 11.00 13.30 9.07
CA PHE A 36 10.24 14.53 9.31
C PHE A 36 10.53 15.19 10.66
N GLY A 37 11.26 14.50 11.57
CA GLY A 37 11.54 14.98 12.92
C GLY A 37 10.36 14.89 13.90
N GLU A 38 9.21 14.40 13.46
CA GLU A 38 8.01 14.19 14.28
C GLU A 38 7.00 13.25 13.61
N THR A 39 6.07 12.70 14.39
CA THR A 39 4.95 11.87 13.91
C THR A 39 3.76 12.75 13.50
N PRO A 40 3.12 12.54 12.33
CA PRO A 40 1.94 13.31 11.92
C PRO A 40 0.75 13.05 12.86
N HIS A 41 -0.07 14.08 13.07
CA HIS A 41 -1.31 13.97 13.85
C HIS A 41 -2.36 14.96 13.37
N LEU A 42 -3.59 14.87 13.88
CA LEU A 42 -4.74 15.67 13.43
C LEU A 42 -4.50 17.20 13.42
N GLN A 43 -3.65 17.73 14.31
CA GLN A 43 -3.31 19.16 14.35
C GLN A 43 -2.10 19.53 13.47
N LYS A 44 -1.39 18.54 12.93
CA LYS A 44 -0.24 18.71 12.04
C LYS A 44 -0.15 17.56 11.03
N GLN A 45 -0.97 17.68 10.00
CA GLN A 45 -1.19 16.65 8.98
C GLN A 45 -0.24 16.78 7.77
N TYR A 46 0.47 17.89 7.67
CA TYR A 46 1.48 18.13 6.64
C TYR A 46 2.86 18.20 7.29
N LEU A 47 3.80 17.41 6.80
CA LEU A 47 5.20 17.43 7.22
C LEU A 47 6.09 17.39 5.97
N SER A 48 7.23 18.07 6.03
CA SER A 48 8.18 18.14 4.92
C SER A 48 9.57 17.78 5.43
N GLY A 49 10.29 16.98 4.66
CA GLY A 49 11.69 16.63 4.88
C GLY A 49 12.52 16.90 3.62
N GLU A 50 13.72 16.32 3.54
CA GLU A 50 14.56 16.46 2.35
C GLU A 50 14.03 15.61 1.18
N ASN A 51 13.40 16.24 0.20
CA ASN A 51 12.77 15.60 -0.97
C ASN A 51 11.71 14.55 -0.60
N ILE A 52 11.01 14.78 0.52
CA ILE A 52 9.93 13.93 1.00
C ILE A 52 8.83 14.80 1.60
N GLU A 53 7.59 14.54 1.23
CA GLU A 53 6.41 15.31 1.62
C GLU A 53 5.33 14.38 2.15
N LEU A 54 4.83 14.64 3.34
CA LEU A 54 3.71 13.94 3.97
C LEU A 54 2.48 14.84 3.95
N PHE A 55 1.33 14.26 3.59
CA PHE A 55 0.08 14.99 3.43
C PHE A 55 -1.15 14.11 3.71
N PRO A 56 -2.28 14.70 4.11
CA PRO A 56 -3.53 13.98 4.31
C PRO A 56 -4.20 13.66 2.97
N LEU A 57 -4.77 12.45 2.88
CA LEU A 57 -5.63 12.02 1.77
C LEU A 57 -7.09 11.96 2.23
N ASP A 58 -8.00 12.59 1.49
CA ASP A 58 -9.43 12.43 1.69
C ASP A 58 -9.90 11.04 1.21
N ALA A 59 -10.08 10.14 2.18
CA ALA A 59 -10.64 8.81 1.99
C ALA A 59 -12.18 8.78 1.95
N ARG A 60 -12.85 9.85 2.37
CA ARG A 60 -14.32 9.95 2.37
C ARG A 60 -14.85 10.33 1.00
N MET A 61 -14.07 11.11 0.24
CA MET A 61 -14.34 11.49 -1.16
C MET A 61 -15.75 12.08 -1.34
N GLY A 62 -16.20 12.85 -0.34
CA GLY A 62 -17.51 13.50 -0.31
C GLY A 62 -18.72 12.59 -0.02
N ILE A 63 -18.52 11.29 0.27
CA ILE A 63 -19.61 10.34 0.53
C ILE A 63 -19.73 10.04 2.03
N GLU A 64 -20.96 10.07 2.54
CA GLU A 64 -21.25 9.73 3.94
C GLU A 64 -20.90 8.29 4.28
N GLY A 65 -20.50 8.06 5.53
CA GLY A 65 -20.10 6.74 6.03
C GLY A 65 -18.67 6.71 6.53
N ILE A 66 -18.16 5.49 6.71
CA ILE A 66 -16.78 5.21 7.11
C ILE A 66 -16.07 4.66 5.86
N PRO A 67 -14.92 5.21 5.44
CA PRO A 67 -14.14 4.68 4.32
C PRO A 67 -13.88 3.17 4.42
N GLN A 68 -13.90 2.48 3.28
CA GLN A 68 -13.74 1.03 3.19
C GLN A 68 -12.82 0.64 2.02
N SER A 69 -12.12 -0.49 2.16
CA SER A 69 -11.02 -0.83 1.26
C SER A 69 -11.44 -1.09 -0.19
N GLY A 70 -12.59 -1.72 -0.42
CA GLY A 70 -13.08 -2.01 -1.77
C GLY A 70 -13.27 -0.73 -2.61
N THR A 71 -13.93 0.28 -2.05
CA THR A 71 -14.12 1.59 -2.70
C THR A 71 -12.85 2.45 -2.66
N GLY A 72 -12.10 2.42 -1.56
CA GLY A 72 -10.87 3.19 -1.41
C GLY A 72 -9.82 2.76 -2.44
N GLN A 73 -9.47 1.47 -2.46
CA GLN A 73 -8.52 0.91 -3.42
C GLN A 73 -9.00 1.06 -4.87
N THR A 74 -10.31 0.90 -5.15
CA THR A 74 -10.83 1.15 -6.52
C THR A 74 -10.55 2.59 -6.94
N SER A 75 -10.70 3.54 -6.01
CA SER A 75 -10.43 4.94 -6.29
C SER A 75 -8.95 5.19 -6.57
N ILE A 76 -8.06 4.63 -5.74
CA ILE A 76 -6.60 4.72 -5.93
C ILE A 76 -6.19 4.15 -7.30
N PHE A 77 -6.58 2.90 -7.59
CA PHE A 77 -6.05 2.17 -8.74
C PHE A 77 -6.76 2.47 -10.04
N CYS A 78 -8.01 2.93 -10.03
CA CYS A 78 -8.77 3.23 -11.25
C CYS A 78 -8.90 4.73 -11.52
N GLY A 79 -8.61 5.59 -10.53
CA GLY A 79 -8.71 7.05 -10.70
C GLY A 79 -10.14 7.58 -10.77
N VAL A 80 -11.11 6.86 -10.19
CA VAL A 80 -12.53 7.24 -10.15
C VAL A 80 -13.00 7.43 -8.71
N ASN A 81 -13.98 8.29 -8.46
CA ASN A 81 -14.60 8.38 -7.13
C ASN A 81 -15.54 7.17 -6.94
N ALA A 82 -14.98 6.03 -6.53
CA ALA A 82 -15.70 4.76 -6.46
C ALA A 82 -16.89 4.77 -5.49
N PRO A 83 -16.82 5.35 -4.26
CA PRO A 83 -18.00 5.40 -3.41
C PRO A 83 -19.09 6.31 -3.98
N ALA A 84 -18.76 7.33 -4.78
CA ALA A 84 -19.76 8.14 -5.46
C ALA A 84 -20.49 7.34 -6.55
N LEU A 85 -19.79 6.48 -7.29
CA LEU A 85 -20.38 5.61 -8.33
C LEU A 85 -21.41 4.63 -7.77
N ILE A 86 -21.25 4.21 -6.51
CA ILE A 86 -22.17 3.24 -5.86
C ILE A 86 -22.97 3.84 -4.70
N ASN A 87 -22.82 5.15 -4.46
CA ASN A 87 -23.45 5.92 -3.39
C ASN A 87 -23.24 5.36 -1.96
N GLN A 88 -22.10 4.72 -1.70
CA GLN A 88 -21.71 4.21 -0.37
C GLN A 88 -20.23 3.82 -0.33
N HIS A 89 -19.66 3.75 0.86
CA HIS A 89 -18.39 3.06 1.09
C HIS A 89 -18.61 1.55 1.18
N PHE A 90 -17.73 0.75 0.56
CA PHE A 90 -17.85 -0.71 0.56
C PHE A 90 -16.49 -1.42 0.58
N GLY A 91 -16.42 -2.55 1.28
CA GLY A 91 -15.21 -3.36 1.38
C GLY A 91 -15.44 -4.65 2.16
N PRO A 92 -14.40 -5.49 2.34
CA PRO A 92 -13.01 -5.28 1.91
C PRO A 92 -12.75 -5.58 0.43
N PHE A 93 -13.67 -6.28 -0.24
CA PHE A 93 -13.54 -6.64 -1.65
C PHE A 93 -14.25 -5.64 -2.57
N PRO A 94 -13.94 -5.61 -3.88
CA PRO A 94 -14.65 -4.78 -4.84
C PRO A 94 -16.17 -4.99 -4.77
N TYR A 95 -16.92 -3.89 -4.84
CA TYR A 95 -18.35 -3.97 -5.07
C TYR A 95 -18.63 -4.45 -6.50
N SER A 96 -19.70 -5.22 -6.72
CA SER A 96 -19.95 -5.89 -8.01
C SER A 96 -20.03 -4.95 -9.20
N THR A 97 -20.62 -3.76 -9.03
CA THR A 97 -20.73 -2.74 -10.10
C THR A 97 -19.42 -2.00 -10.38
N LEU A 98 -18.42 -2.11 -9.50
CA LEU A 98 -17.09 -1.55 -9.70
C LEU A 98 -16.15 -2.52 -10.44
N ILE A 99 -16.48 -3.81 -10.51
CA ILE A 99 -15.65 -4.81 -11.18
C ILE A 99 -15.38 -4.47 -12.66
N PRO A 100 -16.36 -4.02 -13.47
CA PRO A 100 -16.09 -3.60 -14.85
C PRO A 100 -15.08 -2.45 -14.93
N VAL A 101 -15.22 -1.43 -14.06
CA VAL A 101 -14.29 -0.30 -14.00
C VAL A 101 -12.87 -0.78 -13.68
N ILE A 102 -12.72 -1.65 -12.68
CA ILE A 102 -11.41 -2.22 -12.32
C ILE A 102 -10.81 -3.01 -13.48
N LYS A 103 -11.64 -3.72 -14.25
CA LYS A 103 -11.16 -4.53 -15.38
C LYS A 103 -10.70 -3.70 -16.57
N GLU A 104 -11.17 -2.47 -16.72
CA GLU A 104 -10.96 -1.66 -17.93
C GLU A 104 -10.05 -0.45 -17.71
N GLU A 105 -10.05 0.11 -16.50
CA GLU A 105 -9.50 1.45 -16.20
C GLU A 105 -8.41 1.45 -15.13
N ASN A 106 -7.92 0.29 -14.70
CA ASN A 106 -6.89 0.24 -13.66
C ASN A 106 -5.51 0.73 -14.14
N ILE A 107 -4.69 1.19 -13.19
CA ILE A 107 -3.38 1.79 -13.42
C ILE A 107 -2.43 0.90 -14.23
N PHE A 108 -2.43 -0.41 -14.03
CA PHE A 108 -1.55 -1.32 -14.75
C PHE A 108 -1.87 -1.34 -16.25
N ILE A 109 -3.17 -1.30 -16.61
CA ILE A 109 -3.60 -1.19 -18.00
C ILE A 109 -3.10 0.10 -18.63
N ASP A 110 -3.15 1.23 -17.91
CA ASP A 110 -2.69 2.52 -18.43
C ASP A 110 -1.17 2.57 -18.67
N PHE A 111 -0.37 1.96 -17.79
CA PHE A 111 1.07 1.78 -18.03
C PHE A 111 1.33 0.89 -19.26
N LEU A 112 0.63 -0.24 -19.40
CA LEU A 112 0.77 -1.11 -20.58
C LEU A 112 0.40 -0.39 -21.88
N LYS A 113 -0.69 0.39 -21.90
CA LYS A 113 -1.12 1.18 -23.06
C LYS A 113 -0.06 2.22 -23.50
N ARG A 114 0.80 2.64 -22.57
CA ARG A 114 1.92 3.56 -22.81
C ARG A 114 3.22 2.84 -23.24
N GLY A 115 3.17 1.52 -23.42
CA GLY A 115 4.35 0.72 -23.73
C GLY A 115 5.32 0.56 -22.55
N GLN A 116 4.86 0.84 -21.32
CA GLN A 116 5.64 0.76 -20.09
C GLN A 116 5.44 -0.60 -19.40
N LYS A 117 6.35 -0.92 -18.48
CA LYS A 117 6.42 -2.19 -17.77
C LYS A 117 5.93 -2.03 -16.32
N PRO A 118 4.63 -2.26 -16.04
CA PRO A 118 4.16 -2.39 -14.67
C PRO A 118 4.57 -3.71 -14.02
N PHE A 119 4.76 -3.71 -12.71
CA PHE A 119 5.02 -4.88 -11.90
C PHE A 119 4.31 -4.78 -10.55
N PHE A 120 3.75 -5.90 -10.08
CA PHE A 120 3.17 -6.00 -8.75
C PHE A 120 4.04 -6.95 -7.92
N MET A 121 4.73 -6.42 -6.91
CA MET A 121 5.77 -7.12 -6.16
C MET A 121 5.25 -8.29 -5.33
N ASN A 122 3.97 -8.27 -4.94
CA ASN A 122 3.39 -9.25 -4.03
C ASN A 122 3.32 -10.66 -4.64
N SER A 123 3.58 -11.67 -3.81
CA SER A 123 3.45 -13.09 -4.11
C SER A 123 2.28 -13.73 -3.39
N TYR A 124 1.83 -14.84 -3.97
CA TYR A 124 0.71 -15.61 -3.44
C TYR A 124 1.13 -17.07 -3.20
N PRO A 125 0.73 -17.68 -2.07
CA PRO A 125 1.00 -19.09 -1.81
C PRO A 125 0.11 -20.00 -2.68
N GLN A 126 0.47 -21.28 -2.79
CA GLN A 126 -0.25 -22.25 -3.62
C GLN A 126 -1.74 -22.34 -3.27
N VAL A 127 -2.08 -22.27 -1.98
CA VAL A 127 -3.48 -22.28 -1.50
C VAL A 127 -4.34 -21.16 -2.11
N PHE A 128 -3.73 -20.02 -2.48
CA PHE A 128 -4.43 -18.95 -3.17
C PHE A 128 -4.73 -19.31 -4.64
N PHE A 129 -3.79 -19.95 -5.33
CA PHE A 129 -4.03 -20.43 -6.70
C PHE A 129 -5.04 -21.59 -6.72
N ASP A 130 -5.00 -22.48 -5.74
CA ASP A 130 -6.01 -23.53 -5.57
C ASP A 130 -7.40 -22.94 -5.34
N TYR A 131 -7.50 -21.86 -4.55
CA TYR A 131 -8.73 -21.09 -4.37
C TYR A 131 -9.26 -20.56 -5.72
N LEU A 132 -8.41 -19.99 -6.56
CA LEU A 132 -8.82 -19.49 -7.89
C LEU A 132 -9.26 -20.63 -8.82
N ASN A 133 -8.52 -21.74 -8.82
CA ASN A 133 -8.81 -22.91 -9.65
C ASN A 133 -10.11 -23.62 -9.21
N SER A 134 -10.54 -23.46 -7.97
CA SER A 134 -11.83 -23.96 -7.47
C SER A 134 -13.05 -23.22 -8.03
N GLY A 135 -12.86 -22.20 -8.88
CA GLY A 135 -13.92 -21.38 -9.47
C GLY A 135 -14.33 -20.19 -8.61
N LYS A 136 -13.68 -19.98 -7.46
CA LYS A 136 -13.91 -18.79 -6.62
C LYS A 136 -13.16 -17.60 -7.21
N SER A 137 -13.79 -16.42 -7.19
CA SER A 137 -13.31 -15.24 -7.90
C SER A 137 -13.15 -14.01 -7.02
N ARG A 138 -13.18 -14.15 -5.69
CA ARG A 138 -13.04 -13.01 -4.79
C ARG A 138 -11.57 -12.63 -4.69
N LEU A 139 -11.26 -11.43 -5.17
CA LEU A 139 -9.92 -10.87 -5.25
C LEU A 139 -9.94 -9.48 -4.61
N SER A 140 -8.85 -9.05 -3.98
CA SER A 140 -8.67 -7.64 -3.64
C SER A 140 -8.64 -6.79 -4.92
N VAL A 141 -8.80 -5.47 -4.79
CA VAL A 141 -8.79 -4.58 -5.94
C VAL A 141 -7.41 -4.60 -6.62
N SER A 142 -6.33 -4.61 -5.85
CA SER A 142 -4.95 -4.70 -6.36
C SER A 142 -4.74 -5.95 -7.22
N THR A 143 -5.09 -7.13 -6.70
CA THR A 143 -4.95 -8.41 -7.42
C THR A 143 -5.86 -8.47 -8.65
N LEU A 144 -7.10 -8.01 -8.54
CA LEU A 144 -8.03 -7.97 -9.67
C LEU A 144 -7.52 -7.04 -10.77
N SER A 145 -7.00 -5.86 -10.41
CA SER A 145 -6.42 -4.89 -11.34
C SER A 145 -5.29 -5.52 -12.15
N TYR A 146 -4.32 -6.12 -11.45
CA TYR A 146 -3.13 -6.70 -12.07
C TYR A 146 -3.48 -7.86 -13.03
N ARG A 147 -4.36 -8.77 -12.59
CA ARG A 147 -4.83 -9.88 -13.45
C ARG A 147 -5.64 -9.39 -14.65
N SER A 148 -6.44 -8.33 -14.49
CA SER A 148 -7.26 -7.79 -15.57
C SER A 148 -6.42 -7.08 -16.64
N ALA A 149 -5.21 -6.64 -16.28
CA ALA A 149 -4.20 -6.18 -17.22
C ALA A 149 -3.53 -7.33 -18.01
N GLY A 150 -3.91 -8.59 -17.78
CA GLY A 150 -3.34 -9.76 -18.44
C GLY A 150 -1.99 -10.20 -17.87
N LEU A 151 -1.61 -9.72 -16.68
CA LEU A 151 -0.33 -10.02 -16.04
C LEU A 151 -0.45 -11.21 -15.07
N GLU A 152 0.61 -12.01 -14.99
CA GLU A 152 0.69 -13.19 -14.14
C GLU A 152 1.15 -12.85 -12.73
N LEU A 153 0.44 -13.37 -11.72
CA LEU A 153 0.78 -13.14 -10.32
C LEU A 153 2.02 -13.93 -9.91
N ASN A 154 2.86 -13.33 -9.06
CA ASN A 154 4.02 -14.02 -8.51
C ASN A 154 3.61 -15.17 -7.58
N THR A 155 4.42 -16.21 -7.59
CA THR A 155 4.23 -17.48 -6.92
C THR A 155 5.23 -17.68 -5.79
N ALA A 156 5.16 -18.84 -5.12
CA ALA A 156 6.18 -19.26 -4.18
C ALA A 156 7.57 -19.42 -4.80
N ASP A 157 7.66 -19.80 -6.08
CA ASP A 157 8.96 -19.93 -6.77
C ASP A 157 9.62 -18.58 -7.02
N ASP A 158 8.81 -17.52 -7.18
CA ASP A 158 9.32 -16.16 -7.29
C ASP A 158 9.89 -15.65 -5.96
N VAL A 159 9.24 -15.99 -4.85
CA VAL A 159 9.77 -15.72 -3.49
C VAL A 159 11.08 -16.47 -3.25
N ARG A 160 11.15 -17.77 -3.60
CA ARG A 160 12.37 -18.59 -3.49
C ARG A 160 13.55 -17.99 -4.24
N ARG A 161 13.29 -17.44 -5.43
CA ARG A 161 14.32 -16.81 -6.29
C ARG A 161 14.64 -15.37 -5.90
N GLY A 162 13.96 -14.81 -4.90
CA GLY A 162 14.10 -13.41 -4.50
C GLY A 162 13.58 -12.41 -5.53
N TYR A 163 12.74 -12.86 -6.47
CA TYR A 163 12.16 -12.01 -7.52
C TYR A 163 10.98 -11.16 -7.01
N SER A 164 10.29 -11.64 -5.98
CA SER A 164 9.08 -11.03 -5.43
C SER A 164 9.03 -11.20 -3.91
N LEU A 165 8.08 -10.52 -3.25
CA LEU A 165 7.96 -10.55 -1.80
C LEU A 165 6.65 -11.17 -1.33
N SER A 166 6.74 -11.86 -0.21
CA SER A 166 5.60 -12.16 0.62
C SER A 166 5.02 -10.86 1.22
N ALA A 167 3.71 -10.83 1.50
CA ALA A 167 3.02 -9.61 1.94
C ALA A 167 3.44 -9.12 3.34
N GLU A 168 4.04 -9.99 4.13
CA GLU A 168 4.57 -9.76 5.48
C GLU A 168 6.06 -9.40 5.50
N ILE A 169 6.68 -9.14 4.34
CA ILE A 169 8.07 -8.70 4.16
C ILE A 169 9.10 -9.82 4.36
N THR A 170 9.04 -10.58 5.46
CA THR A 170 10.17 -11.40 5.95
C THR A 170 10.08 -12.90 5.63
N ASN A 171 9.05 -13.35 4.89
CA ASN A 171 8.70 -14.76 4.65
C ASN A 171 8.35 -15.58 5.91
N ARG A 172 8.25 -14.92 7.08
CA ARG A 172 8.01 -15.59 8.36
C ARG A 172 6.68 -16.35 8.37
N VAL A 173 5.61 -15.72 7.89
CA VAL A 173 4.28 -16.35 7.85
C VAL A 173 4.27 -17.54 6.88
N TRP A 174 4.95 -17.40 5.74
CA TRP A 174 5.05 -18.47 4.77
C TRP A 174 5.77 -19.69 5.32
N ARG A 175 6.89 -19.49 6.01
CA ARG A 175 7.67 -20.58 6.60
C ARG A 175 6.95 -21.21 7.79
N GLU A 176 6.52 -20.41 8.76
CA GLU A 176 6.00 -20.90 10.05
C GLU A 176 4.57 -21.43 9.95
N ARG A 177 3.69 -20.74 9.20
CA ARG A 177 2.24 -21.03 9.16
C ARG A 177 1.84 -21.78 7.91
N LEU A 178 2.41 -21.44 6.75
CA LEU A 178 2.08 -22.09 5.48
C LEU A 178 3.01 -23.27 5.12
N LYS A 179 4.03 -23.53 5.96
CA LYS A 179 4.93 -24.70 5.88
C LYS A 179 5.78 -24.74 4.60
N TYR A 180 6.17 -23.57 4.08
CA TYR A 180 7.20 -23.45 3.05
C TYR A 180 8.59 -23.52 3.68
N GLU A 181 9.02 -24.71 4.10
CA GLU A 181 10.28 -24.92 4.83
C GLU A 181 11.53 -24.58 4.01
N ASP A 182 11.41 -24.61 2.69
CA ASP A 182 12.46 -24.34 1.70
C ASP A 182 12.57 -22.85 1.32
N ILE A 183 11.66 -21.99 1.80
CA ILE A 183 11.77 -20.54 1.65
C ILE A 183 12.58 -19.97 2.81
N SER A 184 13.69 -19.30 2.48
CA SER A 184 14.53 -18.60 3.46
C SER A 184 13.79 -17.42 4.08
N LEU A 185 13.96 -17.25 5.40
CA LEU A 185 13.64 -16.00 6.08
C LEU A 185 14.59 -14.91 5.59
N ILE A 186 14.07 -13.69 5.48
CA ILE A 186 14.85 -12.51 5.10
C ILE A 186 14.60 -11.37 6.09
N THR A 187 15.53 -10.43 6.17
CA THR A 187 15.33 -9.22 6.96
C THR A 187 14.45 -8.20 6.21
N PRO A 188 13.85 -7.24 6.93
CA PRO A 188 13.18 -6.10 6.30
C PRO A 188 14.09 -5.34 5.32
N GLU A 189 15.38 -5.19 5.64
CA GLU A 189 16.35 -4.52 4.77
C GLU A 189 16.60 -5.32 3.47
N GLU A 190 16.80 -6.64 3.56
CA GLU A 190 16.95 -7.51 2.38
C GLU A 190 15.70 -7.48 1.49
N ALA A 191 14.50 -7.41 2.10
CA ALA A 191 13.25 -7.26 1.36
C ALA A 191 13.17 -5.89 0.66
N ALA A 192 13.58 -4.83 1.33
CA ALA A 192 13.63 -3.47 0.77
C ALA A 192 14.59 -3.40 -0.43
N GLU A 193 15.78 -3.98 -0.32
CA GLU A 193 16.75 -4.08 -1.43
C GLU A 193 16.15 -4.79 -2.65
N ARG A 194 15.44 -5.92 -2.44
CA ARG A 194 14.76 -6.63 -3.53
C ARG A 194 13.70 -5.75 -4.21
N LEU A 195 12.90 -5.02 -3.44
CA LEU A 195 11.89 -4.11 -3.98
C LEU A 195 12.52 -2.98 -4.79
N LEU A 196 13.59 -2.36 -4.28
CA LEU A 196 14.32 -1.30 -5.00
C LEU A 196 14.95 -1.85 -6.30
N GLN A 197 15.52 -3.05 -6.27
CA GLN A 197 16.05 -3.70 -7.47
C GLN A 197 14.95 -3.94 -8.52
N ARG A 198 13.78 -4.47 -8.11
CA ARG A 198 12.65 -4.65 -9.03
C ARG A 198 12.15 -3.32 -9.57
N THR A 199 12.13 -2.27 -8.75
CA THR A 199 11.76 -0.91 -9.17
C THR A 199 12.70 -0.35 -10.23
N ALA A 200 14.01 -0.60 -10.14
CA ALA A 200 14.96 -0.18 -11.18
C ALA A 200 14.72 -0.86 -12.54
N GLU A 201 14.11 -2.04 -12.55
CA GLU A 201 13.85 -2.83 -13.76
C GLU A 201 12.50 -2.52 -14.43
N HIS A 202 11.57 -1.88 -13.71
CA HIS A 202 10.19 -1.63 -14.14
C HIS A 202 9.86 -0.14 -14.17
N ASP A 203 8.91 0.28 -15.00
CA ASP A 203 8.50 1.68 -15.09
C ASP A 203 7.54 2.06 -13.95
N PHE A 204 6.78 1.07 -13.47
CA PHE A 204 5.86 1.19 -12.35
C PHE A 204 5.91 -0.09 -11.51
N THR A 205 6.15 0.05 -10.21
CA THR A 205 6.11 -1.05 -9.24
C THR A 205 5.10 -0.74 -8.16
N LEU A 206 4.20 -1.68 -7.87
CA LEU A 206 3.33 -1.66 -6.70
C LEU A 206 3.82 -2.69 -5.69
N TYR A 207 3.84 -2.32 -4.41
CA TYR A 207 3.87 -3.26 -3.28
C TYR A 207 2.72 -2.94 -2.34
N GLU A 208 1.95 -3.96 -1.97
CA GLU A 208 0.82 -3.89 -1.05
C GLU A 208 1.18 -4.51 0.30
N PHE A 209 0.90 -3.79 1.38
CA PHE A 209 1.05 -4.26 2.75
C PHE A 209 -0.26 -4.06 3.50
N PHE A 210 -0.98 -5.15 3.78
CA PHE A 210 -2.31 -5.11 4.40
C PHE A 210 -2.33 -5.44 5.90
N LEU A 211 -1.17 -5.74 6.50
CA LEU A 211 -1.12 -6.22 7.89
C LEU A 211 -1.39 -5.11 8.91
N THR A 212 -1.18 -3.83 8.57
CA THR A 212 -1.60 -2.69 9.39
C THR A 212 -3.11 -2.65 9.62
N ASP A 213 -3.92 -2.88 8.58
CA ASP A 213 -5.37 -3.01 8.73
C ASP A 213 -5.74 -4.20 9.63
N HIS A 214 -5.08 -5.35 9.45
CA HIS A 214 -5.28 -6.50 10.33
C HIS A 214 -4.92 -6.24 11.79
N LEU A 215 -3.88 -5.44 12.05
CA LEU A 215 -3.52 -5.00 13.39
C LEU A 215 -4.56 -4.05 13.97
N GLY A 216 -5.03 -3.06 13.20
CA GLY A 216 -6.08 -2.13 13.63
C GLY A 216 -7.40 -2.82 13.97
N HIS A 217 -7.81 -3.82 13.18
CA HIS A 217 -8.97 -4.69 13.52
C HIS A 217 -8.72 -5.61 14.72
N GLY A 218 -7.48 -5.71 15.22
CA GLY A 218 -7.09 -6.63 16.27
C GLY A 218 -7.16 -8.11 15.86
N ARG A 219 -6.96 -8.43 14.56
CA ARG A 219 -7.01 -9.80 14.03
C ARG A 219 -5.74 -10.60 14.28
N ILE A 220 -4.60 -9.91 14.39
CA ILE A 220 -3.28 -10.52 14.60
C ILE A 220 -2.53 -9.87 15.79
N PRO A 221 -3.15 -9.76 16.97
CA PRO A 221 -2.57 -9.00 18.10
C PRO A 221 -1.22 -9.56 18.57
N HIS A 222 -0.98 -10.87 18.41
CA HIS A 222 0.30 -11.50 18.76
C HIS A 222 1.45 -11.14 17.81
N ASP A 223 1.14 -10.67 16.60
CA ASP A 223 2.15 -10.25 15.62
C ASP A 223 2.44 -8.74 15.68
N PHE A 224 1.82 -7.99 16.60
CA PHE A 224 1.86 -6.52 16.61
C PHE A 224 3.25 -5.93 16.58
N ASP A 225 4.11 -6.32 17.52
CA ASP A 225 5.46 -5.77 17.62
C ASP A 225 6.34 -6.17 16.43
N ILE A 226 6.19 -7.40 15.93
CA ILE A 226 6.97 -7.90 14.81
C ILE A 226 6.57 -7.20 13.52
N VAL A 227 5.26 -7.13 13.21
CA VAL A 227 4.74 -6.51 11.99
C VAL A 227 5.03 -5.00 11.99
N SER A 228 4.89 -4.33 13.14
CA SER A 228 5.20 -2.90 13.24
C SER A 228 6.69 -2.63 13.04
N SER A 229 7.56 -3.44 13.66
CA SER A 229 9.02 -3.33 13.53
C SER A 229 9.51 -3.66 12.12
N ASP A 230 8.98 -4.72 11.51
CA ASP A 230 9.32 -5.13 10.15
C ASP A 230 8.92 -4.03 9.15
N LEU A 231 7.72 -3.45 9.29
CA LEU A 231 7.29 -2.34 8.44
C LEU A 231 8.17 -1.09 8.65
N ASP A 232 8.46 -0.72 9.89
CA ASP A 232 9.29 0.46 10.20
C ASP A 232 10.68 0.36 9.56
N ARG A 233 11.36 -0.78 9.76
CA ARG A 233 12.69 -1.04 9.21
C ARG A 233 12.68 -1.12 7.69
N PHE A 234 11.67 -1.76 7.10
CA PHE A 234 11.50 -1.83 5.65
C PHE A 234 11.35 -0.44 5.04
N LEU A 235 10.46 0.40 5.59
CA LEU A 235 10.25 1.77 5.10
C LEU A 235 11.49 2.64 5.30
N ILE A 236 12.14 2.58 6.47
CA ILE A 236 13.37 3.34 6.73
C ILE A 236 14.45 2.98 5.69
N HIS A 237 14.65 1.69 5.42
CA HIS A 237 15.65 1.25 4.46
C HIS A 237 15.31 1.73 3.04
N ILE A 238 14.06 1.57 2.58
CA ILE A 238 13.63 2.05 1.25
C ILE A 238 13.92 3.54 1.08
N PHE A 239 13.51 4.37 2.03
CA PHE A 239 13.62 5.83 1.91
C PHE A 239 15.05 6.36 2.14
N LYS A 240 15.95 5.55 2.69
CA LYS A 240 17.40 5.84 2.72
C LYS A 240 18.09 5.50 1.42
N GLU A 241 17.77 4.36 0.82
CA GLU A 241 18.58 3.76 -0.24
C GLU A 241 18.03 3.94 -1.66
N TYR A 242 16.79 4.41 -1.85
CA TYR A 242 16.26 4.63 -3.19
C TYR A 242 17.03 5.71 -3.98
N SER A 243 17.12 5.51 -5.30
CA SER A 243 17.73 6.49 -6.21
C SER A 243 16.81 7.70 -6.39
N ARG A 244 17.07 8.78 -5.65
CA ARG A 244 16.25 10.01 -5.63
C ARG A 244 16.12 10.71 -7.00
N GLU A 245 17.13 10.54 -7.86
CA GLU A 245 17.16 11.11 -9.21
C GLU A 245 16.34 10.28 -10.22
N GLU A 246 16.28 8.97 -10.00
CA GLU A 246 15.71 8.02 -10.96
C GLU A 246 14.34 7.48 -10.55
N THR A 247 13.97 7.56 -9.27
CA THR A 247 12.76 6.96 -8.71
C THR A 247 11.94 7.98 -7.92
N ASP A 248 10.65 8.05 -8.23
CA ASP A 248 9.65 8.72 -7.40
C ASP A 248 8.86 7.66 -6.60
N ILE A 249 8.68 7.91 -5.31
CA ILE A 249 7.94 7.02 -4.40
C ILE A 249 6.63 7.70 -4.00
N LEU A 250 5.52 6.95 -4.04
CA LEU A 250 4.28 7.30 -3.37
C LEU A 250 3.91 6.21 -2.35
N LEU A 251 3.96 6.53 -1.07
CA LEU A 251 3.31 5.73 -0.04
C LEU A 251 1.90 6.28 0.18
N CYS A 252 0.89 5.41 0.12
CA CYS A 252 -0.48 5.82 0.34
C CYS A 252 -1.30 4.75 1.07
N SER A 253 -2.33 5.20 1.76
CA SER A 253 -3.38 4.36 2.34
C SER A 253 -4.75 4.76 1.77
N ASP A 254 -5.70 3.84 1.83
CA ASP A 254 -7.07 4.01 1.37
C ASP A 254 -8.05 4.40 2.49
N HIS A 255 -7.68 4.22 3.75
CA HIS A 255 -8.44 4.69 4.91
C HIS A 255 -7.59 4.69 6.20
N GLY A 256 -8.14 5.24 7.28
CA GLY A 256 -7.59 5.10 8.62
C GLY A 256 -8.11 3.86 9.35
N ASN A 257 -7.28 3.28 10.22
CA ASN A 257 -7.59 2.20 11.16
C ASN A 257 -6.48 2.11 12.22
N PHE A 258 -5.24 1.82 11.79
CA PHE A 258 -4.12 1.52 12.67
C PHE A 258 -3.73 2.68 13.60
N GLU A 259 -4.05 3.91 13.26
CA GLU A 259 -3.79 5.10 14.07
C GLU A 259 -4.69 5.25 15.32
N ASP A 260 -5.68 4.36 15.50
CA ASP A 260 -6.49 4.27 16.72
C ASP A 260 -6.85 2.80 17.04
N ILE A 261 -5.98 2.11 17.78
CA ILE A 261 -6.19 0.69 18.13
C ILE A 261 -7.29 0.47 19.17
N THR A 262 -7.90 1.54 19.70
CA THR A 262 -9.04 1.42 20.62
C THR A 262 -10.35 1.14 19.87
N ILE A 263 -10.37 1.39 18.55
CA ILE A 263 -11.51 1.17 17.68
C ILE A 263 -11.16 0.07 16.68
N LYS A 264 -11.83 -1.08 16.75
CA LYS A 264 -11.61 -2.21 15.82
C LYS A 264 -12.26 -2.02 14.45
N ALA A 265 -12.65 -0.80 14.11
CA ALA A 265 -13.30 -0.44 12.85
C ALA A 265 -12.50 0.71 12.22
N HIS A 266 -12.69 0.93 10.93
CA HIS A 266 -12.00 2.04 10.27
C HIS A 266 -12.43 3.38 10.86
N THR A 267 -11.56 4.38 10.74
CA THR A 267 -11.80 5.73 11.25
C THR A 267 -12.30 6.65 10.13
N ARG A 268 -12.68 7.88 10.51
CA ARG A 268 -12.93 8.97 9.55
C ARG A 268 -11.73 9.92 9.41
N ASN A 269 -10.59 9.54 9.97
CA ASN A 269 -9.37 10.33 9.87
C ASN A 269 -8.91 10.37 8.40
N PRO A 270 -8.17 11.41 8.00
CA PRO A 270 -7.50 11.41 6.71
C PRO A 270 -6.60 10.19 6.58
N ALA A 271 -6.58 9.57 5.40
CA ALA A 271 -5.61 8.52 5.11
C ALA A 271 -4.21 9.13 4.94
N LEU A 272 -3.18 8.33 5.16
CA LEU A 272 -1.79 8.77 5.04
C LEU A 272 -1.33 8.82 3.57
N GLY A 273 -0.74 9.94 3.16
CA GLY A 273 0.00 10.07 1.90
C GLY A 273 1.42 10.57 2.14
N ILE A 274 2.40 9.98 1.45
CA ILE A 274 3.80 10.42 1.46
C ILE A 274 4.35 10.32 0.04
N ALA A 275 4.92 11.41 -0.47
CA ALA A 275 5.63 11.43 -1.74
C ALA A 275 7.13 11.68 -1.52
N ALA A 276 7.97 11.00 -2.28
CA ALA A 276 9.43 11.12 -2.21
C ALA A 276 10.05 11.12 -3.61
N GLY A 277 11.21 11.76 -3.75
CA GLY A 277 11.93 11.91 -5.03
C GLY A 277 11.73 13.29 -5.65
N LYS A 278 12.27 13.49 -6.85
CA LYS A 278 12.29 14.80 -7.53
C LYS A 278 10.90 15.40 -7.78
N ASN A 279 9.84 14.58 -7.85
CA ASN A 279 8.46 15.03 -8.04
C ASN A 279 7.63 15.05 -6.73
N ALA A 280 8.26 14.90 -5.55
CA ALA A 280 7.54 14.84 -4.26
C ALA A 280 6.57 16.01 -4.05
N GLY A 281 7.04 17.26 -4.22
CA GLY A 281 6.20 18.45 -4.09
C GLY A 281 5.06 18.48 -5.12
N ARG A 282 5.32 18.07 -6.37
CA ARG A 282 4.29 18.00 -7.43
C ARG A 282 3.21 16.98 -7.10
N LEU A 283 3.58 15.81 -6.56
CA LEU A 283 2.60 14.79 -6.14
C LEU A 283 1.76 15.31 -4.97
N ARG A 284 2.40 15.88 -3.94
CA ARG A 284 1.72 16.46 -2.78
C ARG A 284 0.71 17.54 -3.16
N ASP A 285 1.03 18.41 -4.14
CA ASP A 285 0.14 19.48 -4.56
C ASP A 285 -1.03 19.01 -5.43
N ARG A 286 -0.90 17.86 -6.10
CA ARG A 286 -1.92 17.34 -7.03
C ARG A 286 -2.83 16.28 -6.42
N ILE A 287 -2.45 15.70 -5.29
CA ILE A 287 -3.19 14.63 -4.65
C ILE A 287 -3.74 15.13 -3.31
N SER A 288 -5.05 15.37 -3.28
CA SER A 288 -5.81 15.63 -2.04
C SER A 288 -6.83 14.53 -1.73
N SER A 289 -7.19 13.70 -2.71
CA SER A 289 -8.17 12.62 -2.60
C SER A 289 -7.68 11.36 -3.32
N LEU A 290 -8.14 10.19 -2.88
CA LEU A 290 -7.64 8.90 -3.40
C LEU A 290 -7.75 8.75 -4.92
N TYR A 291 -8.86 9.21 -5.52
CA TYR A 291 -9.09 9.11 -6.96
C TYR A 291 -8.17 9.98 -7.83
N GLN A 292 -7.40 10.89 -7.24
CA GLN A 292 -6.41 11.70 -7.98
C GLN A 292 -5.07 11.01 -8.15
N ILE A 293 -4.80 9.95 -7.35
CA ILE A 293 -3.51 9.25 -7.34
C ILE A 293 -3.15 8.72 -8.73
N LYS A 294 -4.05 7.95 -9.38
CA LYS A 294 -3.77 7.37 -10.70
C LYS A 294 -3.31 8.42 -11.69
N GLN A 295 -4.09 9.50 -11.83
CA GLN A 295 -3.79 10.55 -12.81
C GLN A 295 -2.47 11.25 -12.51
N ALA A 296 -2.22 11.58 -11.23
CA ALA A 296 -0.97 12.23 -10.82
C ALA A 296 0.27 11.39 -11.14
N LEU A 297 0.20 10.06 -10.92
CA LEU A 297 1.29 9.13 -11.25
C LEU A 297 1.50 8.99 -12.76
N LEU A 298 0.43 8.99 -13.56
CA LEU A 298 0.49 8.91 -15.01
C LEU A 298 1.05 10.17 -15.69
N GLU A 299 1.30 11.26 -14.95
CA GLU A 299 1.81 12.52 -15.47
C GLU A 299 3.27 12.82 -15.06
N LEU A 300 3.93 11.85 -14.42
CA LEU A 300 5.37 11.81 -14.19
C LEU A 300 6.11 11.26 -15.43
#